data_AF-A0A7S3PFE4-F1
#
_entry.id   AF-A0A7S3PFE4-F1
#
_cell.length_a   1.000
_cell.length_b   1.000
_cell.length_c   1.000
_cell.angle_alpha   90.00
_cell.angle_beta   90.00
_cell.angle_gamma   90.00
#
_symmetry.space_group_name_H-M   'P 1'
#
loop_
_entity.id
_entity.type
_entity.pdbx_description
1 polymer ?
#
loop_
_entity_poly.entity_id
_entity_poly.type
_entity_poly.pdbx_seq_one_letter_code
_entity_poly.pdbx_strand_id
1 'polypeptide(L)'
;FASIGTHTPHTSYSAAKFAVRGFTEALITDMRLNAPHIGVSLVCPGYIGTDIAINSQQKFLDSHGDAALEGIKRSFLRKGVSDEIKESIKNADNEQMKQYMARMGQYFRDNGMPATDAATYILNAVQAGLWRVLPGKDVNSLDEYIRQNPENIYDLEYGDKIFKFFEQDDNSNLAEQEKKLGLHPSTSRSSRL
;
A
#
# COMPACT_ATOMS: atom_id res chain seq x y z
N PHE A 1 -7.97 -7.07 4.07
CA PHE A 1 -7.42 -7.24 2.72
C PHE A 1 -5.91 -7.07 2.79
N ALA A 2 -5.13 -7.79 1.97
CA ALA A 2 -3.66 -7.74 2.05
C ALA A 2 -2.96 -7.62 0.68
N SER A 3 -3.73 -7.54 -0.40
CA SER A 3 -3.16 -7.23 -1.72
C SER A 3 -3.20 -5.73 -1.94
N ILE A 4 -2.19 -5.18 -2.59
CA ILE A 4 -2.19 -3.80 -3.08
C ILE A 4 -2.35 -3.88 -4.59
N GLY A 5 -3.57 -3.65 -5.07
CA GLY A 5 -3.87 -3.49 -6.49
C GLY A 5 -3.81 -4.78 -7.30
N THR A 6 -4.20 -4.63 -8.56
CA THR A 6 -4.36 -5.67 -9.59
C THR A 6 -3.04 -6.02 -10.29
N HIS A 7 -2.05 -5.13 -10.20
CA HIS A 7 -0.82 -5.20 -11.00
C HIS A 7 0.45 -5.56 -10.21
N THR A 8 0.36 -5.75 -8.88
CA THR A 8 1.50 -6.18 -8.07
C THR A 8 1.11 -7.41 -7.23
N PRO A 9 1.66 -8.60 -7.52
CA PRO A 9 1.34 -9.77 -6.72
C PRO A 9 2.03 -9.70 -5.36
N HIS A 10 1.24 -9.65 -4.29
CA HIS A 10 1.70 -9.70 -2.89
C HIS A 10 1.52 -11.09 -2.28
N THR A 11 1.68 -12.17 -3.05
CA THR A 11 1.21 -13.52 -2.70
C THR A 11 1.66 -14.00 -1.31
N SER A 12 2.96 -13.92 -1.00
CA SER A 12 3.48 -14.37 0.31
C SER A 12 3.00 -13.50 1.46
N TYR A 13 3.02 -12.18 1.28
CA TYR A 13 2.52 -11.21 2.25
C TYR A 13 1.03 -11.42 2.52
N SER A 14 0.23 -11.53 1.46
CA SER A 14 -1.21 -11.79 1.54
C SER A 14 -1.50 -13.09 2.26
N ALA A 15 -0.88 -14.21 1.84
CA ALA A 15 -1.08 -15.50 2.48
C ALA A 15 -0.78 -15.44 3.99
N ALA A 16 0.35 -14.82 4.37
CA ALA A 16 0.70 -14.66 5.78
C ALA A 16 -0.33 -13.81 6.56
N LYS A 17 -0.81 -12.69 6.01
CA LYS A 17 -1.79 -11.83 6.69
C LYS A 17 -3.18 -12.46 6.78
N PHE A 18 -3.59 -13.25 5.79
CA PHE A 18 -4.80 -14.06 5.88
C PHE A 18 -4.67 -15.17 6.93
N ALA A 19 -3.50 -15.81 7.06
CA ALA A 19 -3.24 -16.79 8.11
C ALA A 19 -3.34 -16.18 9.51
N VAL A 20 -2.75 -14.99 9.72
CA VAL A 20 -2.89 -14.25 10.99
C VAL A 20 -4.36 -13.96 11.29
N ARG A 21 -5.10 -13.44 10.30
CA ARG A 21 -6.54 -13.17 10.45
C ARG A 21 -7.33 -14.42 10.87
N GLY A 22 -7.19 -15.52 10.14
CA GLY A 22 -7.91 -16.75 10.42
C GLY A 22 -7.55 -17.34 11.80
N PHE A 23 -6.27 -17.30 12.16
CA PHE A 23 -5.80 -17.75 13.47
C PHE A 23 -6.38 -16.89 14.61
N THR A 24 -6.33 -15.56 14.48
CA THR A 24 -6.88 -14.65 15.50
C THR A 24 -8.40 -14.79 15.62
N GLU A 25 -9.13 -14.94 14.51
CA GLU A 25 -10.58 -15.17 14.53
C GLU A 25 -10.94 -16.49 15.24
N ALA A 26 -10.17 -17.56 15.01
CA ALA A 26 -10.36 -18.83 15.73
C ALA A 26 -10.07 -18.70 17.24
N LEU A 27 -9.03 -17.96 17.63
CA LEU A 27 -8.67 -17.72 19.03
C LEU A 27 -9.77 -16.99 19.82
N ILE A 28 -10.57 -16.14 19.18
CA ILE A 28 -11.68 -15.45 19.87
C ILE A 28 -12.67 -16.48 20.45
N THR A 29 -13.01 -17.51 19.67
CA THR A 29 -13.92 -18.57 20.14
C THR A 29 -13.25 -19.44 21.21
N ASP A 30 -11.96 -19.75 21.03
CA ASP A 30 -11.20 -20.54 22.00
C ASP A 30 -11.12 -19.85 23.37
N MET A 31 -10.73 -18.57 23.41
CA MET A 31 -10.66 -17.82 24.67
C MET A 31 -12.03 -17.66 25.33
N ARG A 32 -13.11 -17.48 24.55
CA ARG A 32 -14.48 -17.44 25.11
C ARG A 32 -14.86 -18.72 25.87
N LEU A 33 -14.40 -19.88 25.40
CA LEU A 33 -14.72 -21.17 26.02
C LEU A 33 -13.76 -21.54 27.15
N ASN A 34 -12.47 -21.27 26.97
CA ASN A 34 -11.41 -21.81 27.83
C ASN A 34 -10.78 -20.77 28.77
N ALA A 35 -10.83 -19.48 28.42
CA ALA A 35 -10.24 -18.39 29.22
C ALA A 35 -11.02 -17.07 29.05
N PRO A 36 -12.29 -17.00 29.51
CA PRO A 36 -13.20 -15.89 29.16
C PRO A 36 -12.78 -14.52 29.70
N HIS A 37 -11.76 -14.47 30.58
CA HIS A 37 -11.15 -13.24 31.08
C HIS A 37 -10.07 -12.67 30.13
N ILE A 38 -9.71 -13.40 29.06
CA ILE A 38 -8.72 -12.98 28.05
C ILE A 38 -9.47 -12.53 26.79
N GLY A 39 -9.28 -11.27 26.39
CA GLY A 39 -9.78 -10.72 25.14
C GLY A 39 -8.79 -10.89 23.98
N VAL A 40 -9.30 -11.03 22.76
CA VAL A 40 -8.50 -11.13 21.54
C VAL A 40 -9.00 -10.11 20.52
N SER A 41 -8.09 -9.28 20.00
CA SER A 41 -8.38 -8.28 18.97
C SER A 41 -7.52 -8.50 17.73
N LEU A 42 -8.17 -8.47 16.56
CA LEU A 42 -7.57 -8.48 15.24
C LEU A 42 -7.45 -7.04 14.73
N VAL A 43 -6.21 -6.59 14.51
CA VAL A 43 -5.91 -5.28 13.92
C VAL A 43 -5.57 -5.46 12.44
N CYS A 44 -6.38 -4.87 11.57
CA CYS A 44 -6.16 -4.81 10.13
C CYS A 44 -6.00 -3.35 9.72
N PRO A 45 -4.77 -2.79 9.77
CA PRO A 45 -4.53 -1.40 9.43
C PRO A 45 -4.60 -1.17 7.92
N GLY A 46 -4.98 0.06 7.57
CA GLY A 46 -4.79 0.61 6.24
C GLY A 46 -3.39 1.16 6.03
N TYR A 47 -3.29 2.22 5.24
CA TYR A 47 -2.05 2.91 4.94
C TYR A 47 -1.56 3.73 6.15
N ILE A 48 -0.65 3.15 6.93
CA ILE A 48 -0.02 3.79 8.09
C ILE A 48 1.40 4.24 7.74
N GLY A 49 1.69 5.51 8.04
CA GLY A 49 2.97 6.16 7.83
C GLY A 49 4.06 5.57 8.72
N THR A 50 4.69 4.49 8.24
CA THR A 50 5.76 3.78 8.94
C THR A 50 6.91 3.49 8.01
N ASP A 51 8.04 3.09 8.59
CA ASP A 51 9.25 2.75 7.86
C ASP A 51 9.17 1.37 7.17
N ILE A 52 8.00 0.70 7.17
CA ILE A 52 7.87 -0.66 6.64
C ILE A 52 8.26 -0.75 5.17
N ALA A 53 7.91 0.24 4.35
CA ALA A 53 8.29 0.27 2.94
C ALA A 53 9.80 0.39 2.77
N ILE A 54 10.43 1.30 3.53
CA ILE A 54 11.88 1.54 3.51
C ILE A 54 12.64 0.30 3.99
N ASN A 55 12.25 -0.26 5.13
CA ASN A 55 12.90 -1.42 5.72
C ASN A 55 12.75 -2.67 4.84
N SER A 56 11.58 -2.85 4.22
CA SER A 56 11.34 -3.99 3.32
C SER A 56 12.18 -3.88 2.04
N GLN A 57 12.23 -2.68 1.46
CA GLN A 57 13.05 -2.41 0.27
C GLN A 57 14.54 -2.61 0.56
N GLN A 58 15.05 -2.05 1.66
CA GLN A 58 16.45 -2.22 2.05
C GLN A 58 16.80 -3.69 2.23
N LYS A 59 15.98 -4.45 2.98
CA LYS A 59 16.22 -5.88 3.20
C LYS A 59 16.17 -6.68 1.90
N PHE A 60 15.29 -6.31 0.97
CA PHE A 60 15.20 -6.96 -0.33
C PHE A 60 16.44 -6.71 -1.18
N LEU A 61 16.95 -5.46 -1.19
CA LEU A 61 18.21 -5.09 -1.85
C LEU A 61 19.41 -5.80 -1.21
N ASP A 62 19.52 -5.82 0.11
CA ASP A 62 20.62 -6.48 0.82
C ASP A 62 20.67 -7.99 0.51
N SER A 63 19.50 -8.62 0.32
CA SER A 63 19.40 -10.06 0.10
C SER A 63 19.65 -10.50 -1.34
N HIS A 64 19.49 -9.60 -2.33
CA HIS A 64 19.51 -9.98 -3.75
C HIS A 64 20.39 -9.07 -4.65
N GLY A 65 20.98 -8.01 -4.10
CA GLY A 65 21.86 -7.08 -4.83
C GLY A 65 21.18 -6.49 -6.07
N ASP A 66 21.93 -6.38 -7.17
CA ASP A 66 21.45 -5.77 -8.42
C ASP A 66 20.27 -6.54 -9.05
N ALA A 67 20.14 -7.85 -8.79
CA ALA A 67 19.00 -8.63 -9.30
C ALA A 67 17.66 -8.16 -8.73
N ALA A 68 17.64 -7.60 -7.51
CA ALA A 68 16.45 -6.97 -6.94
C ALA A 68 16.04 -5.73 -7.74
N LEU A 69 17.00 -4.87 -8.12
CA LEU A 69 16.73 -3.65 -8.89
C LEU A 69 16.13 -3.99 -10.25
N GLU A 70 16.64 -5.02 -10.93
CA GLU A 70 16.07 -5.50 -12.20
C GLU A 70 14.67 -6.11 -12.05
N GLY A 71 14.41 -6.80 -10.94
CA GLY A 71 13.05 -7.25 -10.59
C GLY A 71 12.08 -6.08 -10.40
N ILE A 72 12.54 -5.04 -9.71
CA ILE A 72 11.77 -3.83 -9.44
C ILE A 72 11.49 -3.05 -10.73
N LYS A 73 12.50 -2.80 -11.57
CA LYS A 73 12.32 -2.17 -12.89
C LYS A 73 11.27 -2.90 -13.72
N ARG A 74 11.36 -4.23 -13.82
CA ARG A 74 10.38 -5.05 -14.53
C ARG A 74 8.97 -4.94 -13.95
N SER A 75 8.85 -4.88 -12.62
CA SER A 75 7.56 -4.67 -11.95
C SER A 75 6.95 -3.32 -12.33
N PHE A 76 7.74 -2.24 -12.32
CA PHE A 76 7.27 -0.92 -12.73
C PHE A 76 6.85 -0.86 -14.20
N LEU A 77 7.59 -1.49 -15.10
CA LEU A 77 7.24 -1.53 -16.52
C LEU A 77 5.95 -2.30 -16.81
N ARG A 78 5.54 -3.19 -15.90
CA ARG A 78 4.26 -3.93 -15.98
C ARG A 78 3.08 -3.15 -15.40
N LYS A 79 3.33 -2.10 -14.62
CA LYS A 79 2.27 -1.21 -14.12
C LYS A 79 1.80 -0.31 -15.27
N GLY A 80 0.54 0.13 -15.20
CA GLY A 80 -0.04 1.10 -16.13
C GLY A 80 0.54 2.52 -16.02
N VAL A 81 1.85 2.65 -15.85
CA VAL A 81 2.57 3.94 -15.82
C VAL A 81 2.66 4.54 -17.23
N SER A 82 2.78 5.87 -17.32
CA SER A 82 2.93 6.57 -18.61
C SER A 82 4.19 6.12 -19.34
N ASP A 83 4.20 6.27 -20.67
CA ASP A 83 5.35 5.86 -21.48
C ASP A 83 6.61 6.67 -21.16
N GLU A 84 6.46 7.91 -20.72
CA GLU A 84 7.53 8.77 -20.20
C GLU A 84 8.19 8.16 -18.95
N ILE A 85 7.38 7.68 -18.01
CA ILE A 85 7.87 7.03 -16.79
C ILE A 85 8.52 5.68 -17.13
N LYS A 86 7.95 4.91 -18.07
CA LYS A 86 8.58 3.66 -18.53
C LYS A 86 9.97 3.91 -19.11
N GLU A 87 10.11 4.93 -19.94
CA GLU A 87 11.38 5.25 -20.60
C GLU A 87 12.42 5.75 -19.59
N SER A 88 12.00 6.57 -18.62
CA SER A 88 12.85 6.98 -17.50
C SER A 88 13.36 5.78 -16.68
N ILE A 89 12.48 4.82 -16.35
CA ILE A 89 12.85 3.63 -15.58
C ILE A 89 13.76 2.67 -16.35
N LYS A 90 13.56 2.52 -17.66
CA LYS A 90 14.44 1.70 -18.51
C LYS A 90 15.86 2.23 -18.53
N ASN A 91 16.01 3.55 -18.64
CA ASN A 91 17.30 4.21 -18.80
C ASN A 91 17.97 4.55 -17.45
N ALA A 92 17.28 4.32 -16.33
CA ALA A 92 17.81 4.60 -15.00
C ALA A 92 18.96 3.66 -14.62
N ASP A 93 20.05 4.22 -14.12
CA ASP A 93 21.12 3.47 -13.49
C ASP A 93 20.71 2.95 -12.09
N ASN A 94 21.56 2.12 -11.48
CA ASN A 94 21.26 1.50 -10.19
C ASN A 94 21.14 2.52 -9.05
N GLU A 95 21.91 3.61 -9.08
CA GLU A 95 21.86 4.65 -8.05
C GLU A 95 20.60 5.50 -8.19
N GLN A 96 20.20 5.85 -9.40
CA GLN A 96 18.94 6.51 -9.69
C GLN A 96 17.75 5.67 -9.23
N MET A 97 17.79 4.34 -9.44
CA MET A 97 16.75 3.44 -8.93
C MET A 97 16.71 3.38 -7.41
N LYS A 98 17.86 3.32 -6.73
CA LYS A 98 17.93 3.36 -5.26
C LYS A 98 17.38 4.68 -4.71
N GLN A 99 17.73 5.80 -5.31
CA GLN A 99 17.20 7.11 -4.93
C GLN A 99 15.68 7.19 -5.12
N TYR A 100 15.18 6.69 -6.25
CA TYR A 100 13.75 6.62 -6.50
C TYR A 100 13.02 5.76 -5.46
N MET A 101 13.55 4.58 -5.14
CA MET A 101 13.02 3.70 -4.10
C MET A 101 12.99 4.39 -2.73
N ALA A 102 14.09 5.04 -2.34
CA ALA A 102 14.17 5.78 -1.08
C ALA A 102 13.10 6.89 -1.00
N ARG A 103 12.90 7.65 -2.08
CA ARG A 103 11.85 8.67 -2.16
C ARG A 103 10.45 8.06 -2.05
N MET A 104 10.19 6.95 -2.73
CA MET A 104 8.90 6.25 -2.62
C MET A 104 8.65 5.73 -1.20
N GLY A 105 9.69 5.26 -0.53
CA GLY A 105 9.61 4.86 0.87
C GLY A 105 9.34 6.02 1.83
N GLN A 106 9.95 7.19 1.59
CA GLN A 106 9.68 8.41 2.35
C GLN A 106 8.25 8.89 2.11
N TYR A 107 7.82 8.91 0.85
CA TYR A 107 6.44 9.22 0.49
C TYR A 107 5.45 8.27 1.20
N PHE A 108 5.75 6.97 1.25
CA PHE A 108 4.95 5.99 2.00
C PHE A 108 4.83 6.39 3.49
N ARG A 109 5.96 6.75 4.11
CA ARG A 109 6.01 7.12 5.52
C ARG A 109 5.22 8.40 5.79
N ASP A 110 5.32 9.39 4.91
CA ASP A 110 4.87 10.74 5.19
C ASP A 110 3.41 11.01 4.80
N ASN A 111 2.79 10.16 3.95
CA ASN A 111 1.42 10.34 3.48
C ASN A 111 0.41 9.33 4.06
N GLY A 112 0.86 8.36 4.84
CA GLY A 112 -0.04 7.45 5.58
C GLY A 112 -0.60 8.10 6.85
N MET A 113 -1.62 7.49 7.45
CA MET A 113 -2.07 7.85 8.80
C MET A 113 -0.86 7.82 9.76
N PRO A 114 -0.63 8.85 10.59
CA PRO A 114 0.47 8.85 11.54
C PRO A 114 0.42 7.63 12.47
N ALA A 115 1.57 7.03 12.74
CA ALA A 115 1.65 5.85 13.61
C ALA A 115 1.11 6.11 15.03
N THR A 116 1.23 7.35 15.53
CA THR A 116 0.66 7.80 16.82
C THR A 116 -0.86 7.72 16.84
N ASP A 117 -1.49 8.08 15.72
CA ASP A 117 -2.95 8.12 15.59
C ASP A 117 -3.48 6.70 15.46
N ALA A 118 -2.78 5.86 14.69
CA ALA A 118 -3.06 4.43 14.61
C ALA A 118 -2.94 3.75 15.98
N ALA A 119 -1.89 4.07 16.75
CA ALA A 119 -1.72 3.53 18.11
C ALA A 119 -2.87 3.95 19.04
N THR A 120 -3.25 5.22 19.00
CA THR A 120 -4.37 5.75 19.79
C THR A 120 -5.68 5.06 19.41
N TYR A 121 -5.94 4.89 18.11
CA TYR A 121 -7.11 4.18 17.60
C TYR A 121 -7.16 2.73 18.13
N ILE A 122 -6.03 2.01 18.05
CA ILE A 122 -5.92 0.62 18.49
C ILE A 122 -6.18 0.51 19.99
N LEU A 123 -5.54 1.35 20.81
CA LEU A 123 -5.70 1.32 22.26
C LEU A 123 -7.15 1.59 22.67
N ASN A 124 -7.80 2.59 22.07
CA ASN A 124 -9.20 2.90 22.34
C ASN A 124 -10.12 1.73 21.94
N ALA A 125 -9.89 1.11 20.79
CA ALA A 125 -10.68 -0.03 20.32
C ALA A 125 -10.53 -1.26 21.24
N VAL A 126 -9.29 -1.55 21.69
CA VAL A 126 -9.01 -2.65 22.62
C VAL A 126 -9.66 -2.38 23.99
N GLN A 127 -9.55 -1.16 24.51
CA GLN A 127 -10.21 -0.76 25.77
C GLN A 127 -11.74 -0.86 25.70
N ALA A 128 -12.32 -0.60 24.53
CA ALA A 128 -13.76 -0.75 24.27
C ALA A 128 -14.19 -2.21 24.03
N GLY A 129 -13.27 -3.19 24.10
CA GLY A 129 -13.57 -4.61 23.90
C GLY A 129 -13.87 -4.97 22.43
N LEU A 130 -13.44 -4.15 21.48
CA LEU A 130 -13.64 -4.43 20.06
C LEU A 130 -12.65 -5.50 19.59
N TRP A 131 -13.19 -6.58 19.01
CA TRP A 131 -12.37 -7.67 18.48
C TRP A 131 -11.86 -7.37 17.05
N ARG A 132 -12.54 -6.51 16.28
CA ARG A 132 -12.13 -6.14 14.92
C ARG A 132 -11.77 -4.66 14.89
N VAL A 133 -10.53 -4.36 14.55
CA VAL A 133 -9.96 -3.00 14.64
C VAL A 133 -9.40 -2.61 13.28
N LEU A 134 -9.91 -1.53 12.69
CA LEU A 134 -9.56 -1.06 11.34
C LEU A 134 -9.00 0.39 11.39
N PRO A 135 -7.73 0.58 11.77
CA PRO A 135 -7.11 1.91 11.77
C PRO A 135 -6.93 2.44 10.35
N GLY A 136 -7.65 3.51 9.99
CA GLY A 136 -7.58 4.17 8.67
C GLY A 136 -8.93 4.25 7.96
N LYS A 137 -9.26 5.42 7.38
CA LYS A 137 -10.51 5.58 6.60
C LYS A 137 -10.51 4.69 5.36
N ASP A 138 -9.35 4.59 4.73
CA ASP A 138 -9.06 3.76 3.58
C ASP A 138 -9.43 2.28 3.82
N VAL A 139 -8.98 1.70 4.94
CA VAL A 139 -9.29 0.30 5.25
C VAL A 139 -10.74 0.09 5.64
N ASN A 140 -11.39 1.07 6.27
CA ASN A 140 -12.83 0.97 6.57
C ASN A 140 -13.66 0.94 5.28
N SER A 141 -13.38 1.84 4.34
CA SER A 141 -14.05 1.88 3.03
C SER A 141 -13.80 0.60 2.24
N LEU A 142 -12.57 0.10 2.24
CA LEU A 142 -12.20 -1.14 1.58
C LEU A 142 -12.92 -2.35 2.18
N ASP A 143 -13.01 -2.41 3.51
CA ASP A 143 -13.64 -3.51 4.22
C ASP A 143 -15.15 -3.56 3.95
N GLU A 144 -15.80 -2.40 3.91
CA GLU A 144 -17.19 -2.24 3.49
C GLU A 144 -17.38 -2.71 2.04
N TYR A 145 -16.51 -2.25 1.12
CA TYR A 145 -16.58 -2.59 -0.29
C TYR A 145 -16.44 -4.10 -0.55
N ILE A 146 -15.48 -4.76 0.09
CA ILE A 146 -15.25 -6.20 -0.05
C ILE A 146 -16.45 -7.00 0.46
N ARG A 147 -17.07 -6.56 1.57
CA ARG A 147 -18.26 -7.22 2.11
C ARG A 147 -19.46 -7.09 1.17
N GLN A 148 -19.58 -5.98 0.47
CA GLN A 148 -20.66 -5.75 -0.50
C GLN A 148 -20.44 -6.49 -1.83
N ASN A 149 -19.18 -6.77 -2.20
CA ASN A 149 -18.85 -7.30 -3.52
C ASN A 149 -17.87 -8.49 -3.48
N PRO A 150 -18.15 -9.57 -2.73
CA PRO A 150 -17.16 -10.60 -2.39
C PRO A 150 -16.53 -11.34 -3.58
N GLU A 151 -17.25 -11.49 -4.70
CA GLU A 151 -16.82 -12.30 -5.86
C GLU A 151 -15.94 -11.54 -6.86
N ASN A 152 -16.06 -10.21 -6.95
CA ASN A 152 -15.44 -9.39 -8.01
C ASN A 152 -14.26 -8.53 -7.52
N ILE A 153 -13.83 -8.70 -6.26
CA ILE A 153 -12.79 -7.89 -5.61
C ILE A 153 -11.40 -7.95 -6.29
N TYR A 154 -11.20 -8.90 -7.20
CA TYR A 154 -9.94 -9.11 -7.92
C TYR A 154 -10.04 -8.87 -9.43
N ASP A 155 -11.22 -8.52 -9.92
CA ASP A 155 -11.39 -8.20 -11.34
C ASP A 155 -10.57 -6.96 -11.67
N LEU A 156 -9.81 -6.99 -12.78
CA LEU A 156 -8.90 -5.90 -13.16
C LEU A 156 -9.63 -4.56 -13.27
N GLU A 157 -10.82 -4.54 -13.88
CA GLU A 157 -11.66 -3.34 -14.00
C GLU A 157 -12.19 -2.79 -12.67
N TYR A 158 -12.26 -3.63 -11.63
CA TYR A 158 -12.81 -3.29 -10.32
C TYR A 158 -11.72 -2.96 -9.29
N GLY A 159 -10.58 -3.64 -9.34
CA GLY A 159 -9.44 -3.36 -8.45
C GLY A 159 -8.80 -1.99 -8.72
N ASP A 160 -8.87 -1.48 -9.96
CA ASP A 160 -8.44 -0.11 -10.28
C ASP A 160 -9.38 0.96 -9.70
N LYS A 161 -10.67 0.63 -9.48
CA LYS A 161 -11.61 1.54 -8.78
C LYS A 161 -11.31 1.64 -7.30
N ILE A 162 -10.91 0.55 -6.66
CA ILE A 162 -10.44 0.56 -5.26
C ILE A 162 -9.25 1.52 -5.13
N PHE A 163 -8.32 1.52 -6.08
CA PHE A 163 -7.18 2.45 -6.12
C PHE A 163 -7.58 3.91 -6.34
N LYS A 164 -8.49 4.19 -7.28
CA LYS A 164 -9.00 5.55 -7.53
C LYS A 164 -9.81 6.12 -6.35
N PHE A 165 -10.48 5.27 -5.58
CA PHE A 165 -11.11 5.67 -4.32
C PHE A 165 -10.09 6.18 -3.29
N PHE A 166 -8.85 5.67 -3.31
CA PHE A 166 -7.76 6.19 -2.46
C PHE A 166 -7.10 7.46 -3.02
N GLU A 167 -7.10 7.68 -4.34
CA GLU A 167 -6.59 8.91 -4.98
C GLU A 167 -7.56 10.10 -4.91
N GLN A 168 -8.88 9.85 -4.89
CA GLN A 168 -9.87 10.94 -4.93
C GLN A 168 -9.88 11.83 -3.68
N ASP A 169 -9.35 11.36 -2.55
CA ASP A 169 -9.15 12.19 -1.34
C ASP A 169 -7.82 12.99 -1.37
N ASP A 170 -6.91 12.73 -2.33
CA ASP A 170 -5.54 13.32 -2.40
C ASP A 170 -5.25 14.09 -3.72
N ASN A 171 -6.24 14.18 -4.63
CA ASN A 171 -6.10 14.80 -5.96
C ASN A 171 -5.85 16.31 -5.97
N SER A 172 -5.82 16.98 -4.81
CA SER A 172 -5.35 18.37 -4.72
C SER A 172 -3.82 18.48 -4.75
N ASN A 173 -3.07 17.39 -4.53
CA ASN A 173 -1.64 17.43 -4.24
C ASN A 173 -0.76 16.87 -5.38
N LEU A 174 -1.25 15.93 -6.20
CA LEU A 174 -0.46 15.29 -7.26
C LEU A 174 -0.04 16.26 -8.38
N ALA A 175 -0.94 17.11 -8.86
CA ALA A 175 -0.61 18.13 -9.87
C ALA A 175 0.38 19.19 -9.36
N GLU A 176 0.40 19.43 -8.04
CA GLU A 176 1.33 20.36 -7.40
C GLU A 176 2.70 19.71 -7.14
N GLN A 177 2.72 18.38 -6.95
CA GLN A 177 3.93 17.57 -6.82
C GLN A 177 4.65 17.36 -8.16
N GLU A 178 3.93 17.18 -9.26
CA GLU A 178 4.51 17.15 -10.62
C GLU A 178 5.27 18.44 -10.94
N LYS A 179 4.74 19.58 -10.49
CA LYS A 179 5.36 20.91 -10.64
C LYS A 179 6.62 21.09 -9.77
N LYS A 180 6.69 20.46 -8.59
CA LYS A 180 7.86 20.50 -7.69
C LYS A 180 8.99 19.55 -8.10
N LEU A 181 8.69 18.51 -8.86
CA LEU A 181 9.68 17.53 -9.35
C LEU A 181 10.50 18.02 -10.56
N GLY A 182 10.28 19.26 -11.04
CA GLY A 182 11.08 19.87 -12.11
C GLY A 182 10.93 19.23 -13.49
N LEU A 183 9.91 18.39 -13.67
CA LEU A 183 9.53 17.85 -14.98
C LEU A 183 8.73 18.94 -15.71
N HIS A 184 9.45 19.83 -16.40
CA HIS A 184 8.79 20.75 -17.33
C HIS A 184 8.34 19.98 -18.58
N PRO A 185 7.15 20.27 -19.12
CA PRO A 185 6.83 19.88 -20.49
C PRO A 185 7.83 20.58 -21.42
N SER A 186 8.51 19.81 -22.26
CA SER A 186 9.31 20.38 -23.33
C SER A 186 8.40 21.24 -24.20
N THR A 187 8.64 22.55 -24.19
CA THR A 187 8.06 23.48 -25.15
C THR A 187 8.57 23.14 -26.54
N SER A 188 7.84 22.31 -27.27
CA SER A 188 7.98 22.22 -28.73
C SER A 188 7.06 23.26 -29.38
N ARG A 189 7.66 24.37 -29.79
CA ARG A 189 7.19 25.18 -30.92
C ARG A 189 7.34 24.38 -32.21
N SER A 190 6.26 24.22 -32.99
CA SER A 190 6.24 24.23 -34.48
C SER A 190 4.79 24.07 -34.95
N SER A 191 4.04 25.15 -35.23
CA SER A 191 3.84 25.82 -36.53
C SER A 191 2.98 25.07 -37.58
N ARG A 192 1.83 25.69 -37.93
CA ARG A 192 0.97 25.52 -39.14
C ARG A 192 0.30 24.13 -39.27
N LEU A 193 -0.99 24.00 -39.57
CA LEU A 193 -1.89 24.75 -40.46
C LEU A 193 -3.22 25.08 -39.78
#